data_AF-A0A845GQ42-F1
#
_entry.id   AF-A0A845GQ42-F1
#
_cell.length_a   1.000
_cell.length_b   1.000
_cell.length_c   1.000
_cell.angle_alpha   90.00
_cell.angle_beta   90.00
_cell.angle_gamma   90.00
#
_symmetry.space_group_name_H-M   'P 1'
#
loop_
_entity.id
_entity.type
_entity.pdbx_description
1 polymer ?
#
loop_
_entity_poly.entity_id
_entity_poly.type
_entity_poly.pdbx_seq_one_letter_code
_entity_poly.pdbx_strand_id
1 'polypeptide(L)'
;MIELSESAMRKLALGEDLTDAEVTALFESDYVKEGSPYPEFLSAGTPLYEAPGSLSLIQLVDVEREMFAYLARHPEQMRLITPRRFEELVAAIFRNNGFEVTLTPETRDGGIDIFAVQKNVFGGDLLHLIECKRYAANNKVGIGVVQRMAGVVDQHRANRGIIVTTSSFTDAAEDVRRTMPHKLAFGPYIDLSQWVVEIHQRNQAKKSNT
;
A
#
# COMPACT_ATOMS: atom_id res chain seq x y z
N MET A 1 -2.67 -8.91 20.55
CA MET A 1 -2.91 -8.16 19.29
C MET A 1 -2.92 -6.66 19.54
N ILE A 2 -3.85 -6.13 20.35
CA ILE A 2 -3.94 -4.68 20.64
C ILE A 2 -2.64 -4.12 21.25
N GLU A 3 -2.12 -4.72 22.32
CA GLU A 3 -0.87 -4.27 22.96
C GLU A 3 0.34 -4.24 22.01
N LEU A 4 0.45 -5.20 21.09
CA LEU A 4 1.54 -5.24 20.10
C LEU A 4 1.39 -4.14 19.05
N SER A 5 0.17 -3.89 18.56
CA SER A 5 -0.08 -2.79 17.63
C SER A 5 0.14 -1.41 18.27
N GLU A 6 -0.15 -1.25 19.56
CA GLU A 6 0.13 -0.03 20.31
C GLU A 6 1.64 0.17 20.57
N SER A 7 2.35 -0.90 20.94
CA SER A 7 3.82 -0.90 21.03
C SER A 7 4.42 -0.48 19.70
N ALA A 8 3.94 -1.07 18.59
CA ALA A 8 4.41 -0.75 17.25
C ALA A 8 4.17 0.71 16.89
N MET A 9 2.97 1.26 17.16
CA MET A 9 2.67 2.67 16.94
C MET A 9 3.58 3.61 17.72
N ARG A 10 3.91 3.29 18.98
CA ARG A 10 4.83 4.09 19.79
C ARG A 10 6.24 4.06 19.22
N LYS A 11 6.75 2.88 18.89
CA LYS A 11 8.09 2.72 18.30
C LYS A 11 8.21 3.45 16.96
N LEU A 12 7.19 3.31 16.12
CA LEU A 12 7.09 4.01 14.84
C LEU A 12 7.13 5.54 15.02
N ALA A 13 6.38 6.08 15.99
CA ALA A 13 6.42 7.51 16.34
C ALA A 13 7.77 7.98 16.90
N LEU A 14 8.53 7.09 17.55
CA LEU A 14 9.86 7.35 18.08
C LEU A 14 10.99 7.06 17.07
N GLY A 15 10.66 6.56 15.87
CA GLY A 15 11.63 6.19 14.83
C GLY A 15 12.37 4.87 15.08
N GLU A 16 11.95 4.09 16.07
CA GLU A 16 12.54 2.80 16.45
C GLU A 16 12.18 1.67 15.47
N ASP A 17 12.96 0.59 15.48
CA ASP A 17 12.68 -0.60 14.69
C ASP A 17 11.61 -1.49 15.33
N LEU A 18 10.75 -2.06 14.50
CA LEU A 18 9.71 -3.00 14.91
C LEU A 18 10.19 -4.44 14.75
N THR A 19 9.72 -5.31 15.64
CA THR A 19 9.82 -6.76 15.46
C THR A 19 8.80 -7.26 14.42
N ASP A 20 9.03 -8.42 13.81
CA ASP A 20 8.09 -9.02 12.84
C ASP A 20 6.67 -9.17 13.41
N ALA A 21 6.55 -9.49 14.70
CA ALA A 21 5.27 -9.60 15.38
C ALA A 21 4.57 -8.24 15.53
N GLU A 22 5.34 -7.18 15.81
CA GLU A 22 4.83 -5.80 15.89
C GLU A 22 4.43 -5.27 14.51
N VAL A 23 5.20 -5.57 13.46
CA VAL A 23 4.82 -5.27 12.07
C VAL A 23 3.50 -5.93 11.75
N THR A 24 3.41 -7.25 11.94
CA THR A 24 2.19 -8.01 11.65
C THR A 24 1.00 -7.42 12.41
N ALA A 25 1.15 -7.19 13.72
CA ALA A 25 0.08 -6.63 14.54
C ALA A 25 -0.33 -5.20 14.12
N LEU A 26 0.64 -4.35 13.77
CA LEU A 26 0.38 -2.98 13.30
C LEU A 26 -0.43 -2.98 12.01
N PHE A 27 0.03 -3.71 11.01
CA PHE A 27 -0.65 -3.77 9.71
C PHE A 27 -2.00 -4.47 9.81
N GLU A 28 -2.20 -5.42 10.74
CA GLU A 28 -3.49 -6.04 10.97
C GLU A 28 -4.47 -5.15 11.75
N SER A 29 -3.99 -4.17 12.51
CA SER A 29 -4.81 -3.27 13.31
C SER A 29 -5.68 -2.31 12.48
N ASP A 30 -6.67 -1.71 13.13
CA ASP A 30 -7.49 -0.67 12.50
C ASP A 30 -6.73 0.65 12.31
N TYR A 31 -5.55 0.85 12.91
CA TYR A 31 -4.77 2.10 12.78
C TYR A 31 -4.34 2.41 11.33
N VAL A 32 -4.18 1.39 10.50
CA VAL A 32 -3.71 1.51 9.12
C VAL A 32 -4.87 1.53 8.11
N LYS A 33 -6.14 1.37 8.57
CA LYS A 33 -7.31 1.43 7.69
C LYS A 33 -7.64 2.88 7.31
N GLU A 34 -7.98 3.08 6.05
CA GLU A 34 -8.46 4.37 5.53
C GLU A 34 -9.74 4.80 6.25
N GLY A 35 -9.76 6.04 6.76
CA GLY A 35 -10.90 6.58 7.51
C GLY A 35 -11.08 6.02 8.92
N SER A 36 -10.10 5.26 9.44
CA SER A 36 -10.15 4.74 10.81
C SER A 36 -10.19 5.89 11.83
N PRO A 37 -11.17 5.89 12.76
CA PRO A 37 -11.12 6.81 13.88
C PRO A 37 -9.92 6.46 14.75
N TYR A 38 -9.06 7.45 14.99
CA TYR A 38 -8.05 7.39 16.04
C TYR A 38 -8.71 6.85 17.33
N PRO A 39 -8.08 5.89 18.06
CA PRO A 39 -8.69 5.27 19.24
C PRO A 39 -9.22 6.32 20.23
N GLU A 40 -10.36 6.08 20.87
CA GLU A 40 -11.13 7.06 21.67
C GLU A 40 -10.31 7.82 22.75
N PHE A 41 -9.26 7.21 23.30
CA PHE A 41 -8.31 7.87 24.21
C PHE A 41 -7.50 9.01 23.54
N LEU A 42 -7.60 9.13 22.23
CA LEU A 42 -7.07 10.16 21.35
C LEU A 42 -8.15 11.17 20.93
N SER A 43 -9.30 11.31 21.63
CA SER A 43 -10.22 12.44 21.40
C SER A 43 -10.66 13.18 22.68
N ALA A 44 -10.45 12.61 23.87
CA ALA A 44 -10.92 13.24 25.11
C ALA A 44 -9.94 14.30 25.66
N GLY A 45 -10.30 15.57 25.52
CA GLY A 45 -9.65 16.68 26.23
C GLY A 45 -9.95 16.68 27.74
N THR A 46 -8.92 16.43 28.57
CA THR A 46 -8.50 17.05 29.87
C THR A 46 -9.52 17.47 30.98
N PRO A 47 -9.13 17.57 32.28
CA PRO A 47 -8.35 16.67 33.18
C PRO A 47 -8.88 16.64 34.67
N LEU A 48 -8.33 15.80 35.56
CA LEU A 48 -8.39 16.05 37.02
C LEU A 48 -7.04 15.94 37.78
N TYR A 49 -5.94 15.59 37.12
CA TYR A 49 -4.60 15.76 37.71
C TYR A 49 -3.56 15.80 36.59
N GLU A 50 -2.87 16.94 36.45
CA GLU A 50 -1.79 17.11 35.47
C GLU A 50 -0.51 16.42 35.94
N ALA A 51 0.00 15.49 35.13
CA ALA A 51 1.43 15.21 35.09
C ALA A 51 2.03 16.07 33.97
N PRO A 52 3.03 16.94 34.24
CA PRO A 52 3.66 17.73 33.20
C PRO A 52 4.46 16.81 32.28
N GLY A 53 4.08 16.74 30.99
CA GLY A 53 4.97 16.24 29.93
C GLY A 53 4.45 15.16 28.98
N SER A 54 3.18 14.73 29.03
CA SER A 54 2.66 13.67 28.14
C SER A 54 1.51 14.10 27.23
N LEU A 55 1.64 15.26 26.58
CA LEU A 55 0.73 15.61 25.48
C LEU A 55 0.90 14.60 24.33
N SER A 56 -0.09 13.71 24.21
CA SER A 56 -0.56 12.95 23.03
C SER A 56 0.29 12.94 21.74
N LEU A 57 1.54 12.50 21.83
CA LEU A 57 2.43 12.30 20.66
C LEU A 57 1.78 11.47 19.54
N ILE A 58 0.89 10.54 19.89
CA ILE A 58 0.23 9.59 18.97
C ILE A 58 -0.93 10.23 18.17
N GLN A 59 -1.61 11.27 18.70
CA GLN A 59 -2.68 11.98 17.97
C GLN A 59 -2.18 12.73 16.72
N LEU A 60 -0.89 13.08 16.71
CA LEU A 60 -0.26 13.89 15.67
C LEU A 60 0.40 13.04 14.57
N VAL A 61 0.41 11.71 14.73
CA VAL A 61 1.08 10.80 13.80
C VAL A 61 0.15 10.51 12.61
N ASP A 62 0.58 10.93 11.43
CA ASP A 62 0.05 10.44 10.17
C ASP A 62 0.54 9.00 9.96
N VAL A 63 -0.30 8.03 10.31
CA VAL A 63 0.05 6.59 10.31
C VAL A 63 0.47 6.13 8.93
N GLU A 64 -0.22 6.58 7.87
CA GLU A 64 0.11 6.23 6.49
C GLU A 64 1.51 6.76 6.14
N ARG A 65 1.80 8.01 6.50
CA ARG A 65 3.13 8.60 6.29
C ARG A 65 4.23 7.82 6.99
N GLU A 66 4.04 7.51 8.27
CA GLU A 66 5.07 6.80 9.04
C GLU A 66 5.20 5.33 8.60
N MET A 67 4.12 4.71 8.14
CA MET A 67 4.16 3.41 7.47
C MET A 67 5.04 3.47 6.21
N PHE A 68 4.86 4.48 5.34
CA PHE A 68 5.75 4.69 4.18
C PHE A 68 7.20 4.93 4.59
N ALA A 69 7.43 5.70 5.66
CA ALA A 69 8.78 5.93 6.20
C ALA A 69 9.45 4.65 6.71
N TYR A 70 8.67 3.79 7.34
CA TYR A 70 9.14 2.52 7.87
C TYR A 70 9.43 1.52 6.75
N LEU A 71 8.49 1.31 5.81
CA LEU A 71 8.68 0.42 4.67
C LEU A 71 9.75 0.90 3.69
N ALA A 72 10.02 2.21 3.60
CA ALA A 72 11.13 2.74 2.82
C ALA A 72 12.50 2.32 3.39
N ARG A 73 12.59 2.10 4.71
CA ARG A 73 13.79 1.59 5.39
C ARG A 73 13.84 0.05 5.40
N HIS A 74 12.68 -0.59 5.47
CA HIS A 74 12.51 -2.03 5.65
C HIS A 74 11.58 -2.65 4.58
N PRO A 75 11.93 -2.57 3.28
CA PRO A 75 11.03 -3.00 2.20
C PRO A 75 10.69 -4.50 2.24
N GLU A 76 11.56 -5.33 2.82
CA GLU A 76 11.36 -6.77 2.94
C GLU A 76 10.13 -7.15 3.76
N GLN A 77 9.71 -6.27 4.67
CA GLN A 77 8.56 -6.48 5.54
C GLN A 77 7.23 -6.40 4.80
N MET A 78 7.20 -5.86 3.57
CA MET A 78 6.03 -6.00 2.68
C MET A 78 5.67 -7.47 2.40
N ARG A 79 6.58 -8.42 2.64
CA ARG A 79 6.28 -9.87 2.55
C ARG A 79 5.62 -10.43 3.80
N LEU A 80 5.67 -9.74 4.94
CA LEU A 80 5.11 -10.20 6.20
C LEU A 80 3.65 -9.79 6.38
N ILE A 81 3.22 -8.72 5.72
CA ILE A 81 1.82 -8.26 5.78
C ILE A 81 0.89 -9.22 5.04
N THR A 82 -0.38 -9.26 5.45
CA THR A 82 -1.39 -10.12 4.82
C THR A 82 -1.68 -9.70 3.38
N PRO A 83 -2.21 -10.59 2.51
CA PRO A 83 -2.58 -10.23 1.14
C PRO A 83 -3.50 -9.01 1.06
N ARG A 84 -4.51 -8.91 1.94
CA ARG A 84 -5.40 -7.75 1.97
C ARG A 84 -4.67 -6.46 2.32
N ARG A 85 -3.78 -6.48 3.31
CA ARG A 85 -2.99 -5.30 3.67
C ARG A 85 -2.00 -4.91 2.59
N PHE A 86 -1.52 -5.88 1.81
CA PHE A 86 -0.74 -5.60 0.62
C PHE A 86 -1.57 -4.89 -0.47
N GLU A 87 -2.82 -5.29 -0.70
CA GLU A 87 -3.73 -4.56 -1.59
C GLU A 87 -3.96 -3.11 -1.13
N GLU A 88 -4.17 -2.90 0.17
CA GLU A 88 -4.33 -1.57 0.76
C GLU A 88 -3.08 -0.70 0.62
N LEU A 89 -1.88 -1.26 0.83
CA LEU A 89 -0.62 -0.57 0.59
C LEU A 89 -0.48 -0.15 -0.88
N VAL A 90 -0.77 -1.05 -1.82
CA VAL A 90 -0.73 -0.74 -3.25
C VAL A 90 -1.77 0.34 -3.59
N ALA A 91 -2.98 0.27 -3.03
CA ALA A 91 -3.99 1.31 -3.18
C ALA A 91 -3.49 2.68 -2.69
N ALA A 92 -2.87 2.73 -1.51
CA ALA A 92 -2.26 3.94 -0.97
C ALA A 92 -1.14 4.49 -1.87
N ILE A 93 -0.33 3.62 -2.48
CA ILE A 93 0.70 4.02 -3.46
C ILE A 93 0.06 4.69 -4.67
N PHE A 94 -0.97 4.10 -5.28
CA PHE A 94 -1.65 4.70 -6.43
C PHE A 94 -2.33 6.03 -6.06
N ARG A 95 -2.96 6.11 -4.89
CA ARG A 95 -3.56 7.36 -4.38
C ARG A 95 -2.52 8.46 -4.20
N ASN A 96 -1.38 8.14 -3.59
CA ASN A 96 -0.25 9.07 -3.43
C ASN A 96 0.38 9.51 -4.78
N ASN A 97 0.04 8.83 -5.87
CA ASN A 97 0.41 9.19 -7.24
C ASN A 97 -0.75 9.84 -8.03
N GLY A 98 -1.79 10.29 -7.34
CA GLY A 98 -2.86 11.13 -7.91
C GLY A 98 -3.99 10.34 -8.58
N PHE A 99 -4.10 9.04 -8.34
CA PHE A 99 -5.23 8.24 -8.81
C PHE A 99 -6.40 8.32 -7.83
N GLU A 100 -7.62 8.31 -8.37
CA GLU A 100 -8.81 7.94 -7.59
C GLU A 100 -8.85 6.42 -7.48
N VAL A 101 -8.87 5.89 -6.26
CA VAL A 101 -8.67 4.47 -5.99
C VAL A 101 -9.90 3.86 -5.32
N THR A 102 -10.31 2.68 -5.79
CA THR A 102 -11.36 1.86 -5.18
C THR A 102 -10.86 0.42 -5.02
N LEU A 103 -10.77 -0.05 -3.77
CA LEU A 103 -10.50 -1.46 -3.46
C LEU A 103 -11.73 -2.31 -3.71
N THR A 104 -11.54 -3.52 -4.22
CA THR A 104 -12.62 -4.50 -4.30
C THR A 104 -12.86 -5.17 -2.95
N PRO A 105 -14.06 -5.73 -2.73
CA PRO A 105 -14.29 -6.66 -1.63
C PRO A 105 -13.38 -7.89 -1.76
N GLU A 106 -13.01 -8.50 -0.63
CA GLU A 106 -12.14 -9.68 -0.58
C GLU A 106 -12.73 -10.91 -1.30
N THR A 107 -14.05 -10.95 -1.49
CA THR A 107 -14.77 -12.12 -2.01
C THR A 107 -14.94 -12.11 -3.54
N ARG A 108 -13.94 -11.66 -4.31
CA ARG A 108 -14.06 -11.53 -5.78
C ARG A 108 -13.24 -12.56 -6.57
N ASP A 109 -13.94 -13.37 -7.36
CA ASP A 109 -13.37 -14.42 -8.23
C ASP A 109 -12.69 -13.91 -9.53
N GLY A 110 -12.46 -12.59 -9.65
CA GLY A 110 -12.06 -11.94 -10.90
C GLY A 110 -10.59 -11.53 -11.02
N GLY A 111 -9.81 -11.64 -9.94
CA GLY A 111 -8.39 -11.24 -9.91
C GLY A 111 -8.15 -9.74 -10.07
N ILE A 112 -9.15 -8.88 -9.86
CA ILE A 112 -8.96 -7.43 -9.75
C ILE A 112 -9.11 -7.07 -8.28
N ASP A 113 -8.08 -6.47 -7.71
CA ASP A 113 -8.09 -6.04 -6.31
C ASP A 113 -8.34 -4.53 -6.20
N ILE A 114 -7.94 -3.76 -7.22
CA ILE A 114 -8.03 -2.30 -7.23
C ILE A 114 -8.48 -1.78 -8.59
N PHE A 115 -9.43 -0.84 -8.57
CA PHE A 115 -9.73 0.06 -9.67
C PHE A 115 -9.04 1.40 -9.38
N ALA A 116 -8.15 1.84 -10.28
CA ALA A 116 -7.48 3.14 -10.16
C ALA A 116 -7.79 4.00 -11.39
N VAL A 117 -8.36 5.18 -11.17
CA VAL A 117 -8.74 6.12 -12.21
C VAL A 117 -7.78 7.29 -12.23
N GLN A 118 -7.10 7.51 -13.35
CA GLN A 118 -6.32 8.71 -13.59
C GLN A 118 -7.19 9.74 -14.31
N LYS A 119 -7.46 10.87 -13.66
CA LYS A 119 -8.19 11.98 -14.28
C LYS A 119 -7.36 12.61 -15.39
N ASN A 120 -7.98 12.82 -16.55
CA ASN A 120 -7.34 13.50 -17.67
C ASN A 120 -8.33 14.46 -18.33
N VAL A 121 -7.96 15.73 -18.34
CA VAL A 121 -8.80 16.85 -18.81
C VAL A 121 -9.07 16.79 -20.31
N PHE A 122 -8.16 16.22 -21.10
CA PHE A 122 -8.23 16.28 -22.57
C PHE A 122 -8.65 14.96 -23.22
N GLY A 123 -8.40 13.83 -22.55
CA GLY A 123 -8.59 12.48 -23.11
C GLY A 123 -9.70 11.65 -22.45
N GLY A 124 -10.37 12.20 -21.44
CA GLY A 124 -11.23 11.43 -20.55
C GLY A 124 -10.44 10.58 -19.56
N ASP A 125 -11.13 10.10 -18.53
CA ASP A 125 -10.53 9.32 -17.45
C ASP A 125 -9.90 8.03 -17.96
N LEU A 126 -8.70 7.71 -17.46
CA LEU A 126 -8.00 6.46 -17.76
C LEU A 126 -8.23 5.47 -16.62
N LEU A 127 -8.82 4.32 -16.93
CA LEU A 127 -9.05 3.25 -15.99
C LEU A 127 -7.90 2.24 -16.00
N HIS A 128 -7.32 2.02 -14.82
CA HIS A 128 -6.31 1.01 -14.56
C HIS A 128 -6.88 -0.05 -13.63
N LEU A 129 -6.69 -1.32 -13.99
CA LEU A 129 -7.04 -2.46 -13.15
C LEU A 129 -5.77 -3.01 -12.54
N ILE A 130 -5.77 -3.26 -11.23
CA ILE A 130 -4.59 -3.76 -10.54
C ILE A 130 -4.90 -5.09 -9.85
N GLU A 131 -4.01 -6.06 -10.05
CA GLU A 131 -3.96 -7.33 -9.33
C GLU A 131 -2.71 -7.37 -8.47
N CYS A 132 -2.89 -7.64 -7.20
CA CYS A 132 -1.88 -7.68 -6.16
C CYS A 132 -1.52 -9.14 -5.86
N LYS A 133 -0.24 -9.49 -5.98
CA LYS A 133 0.30 -10.82 -5.65
C LYS A 133 1.38 -10.70 -4.58
N ARG A 134 0.97 -10.79 -3.31
CA ARG A 134 1.93 -10.94 -2.19
C ARG A 134 2.49 -12.35 -2.18
N TYR A 135 3.63 -12.55 -2.84
CA TYR A 135 4.34 -13.82 -2.98
C TYR A 135 5.70 -13.78 -2.28
N ALA A 136 6.21 -14.96 -1.91
CA ALA A 136 7.59 -15.11 -1.44
C ALA A 136 8.57 -14.75 -2.58
N ALA A 137 9.78 -14.32 -2.24
CA ALA A 137 10.78 -13.87 -3.21
C ALA A 137 11.16 -14.93 -4.27
N ASN A 138 11.07 -16.23 -3.91
CA ASN A 138 11.34 -17.35 -4.80
C ASN A 138 10.11 -17.85 -5.57
N ASN A 139 8.92 -17.29 -5.33
CA ASN A 139 7.70 -17.65 -6.03
C ASN A 139 7.33 -16.56 -7.03
N LYS A 140 7.70 -16.76 -8.30
CA LYS A 140 7.50 -15.78 -9.37
C LYS A 140 6.07 -15.79 -9.89
N VAL A 141 5.58 -14.62 -10.31
CA VAL A 141 4.31 -14.50 -11.03
C VAL A 141 4.47 -15.12 -12.42
N GLY A 142 3.67 -16.16 -12.69
CA GLY A 142 3.71 -16.90 -13.94
C GLY A 142 2.82 -16.32 -15.04
N ILE A 143 3.05 -16.78 -16.27
CA ILE A 143 2.36 -16.35 -17.50
C ILE A 143 0.83 -16.39 -17.41
N GLY A 144 0.26 -17.38 -16.71
CA GLY A 144 -1.20 -17.54 -16.60
C GLY A 144 -1.88 -16.35 -15.91
N VAL A 145 -1.23 -15.72 -14.92
CA VAL A 145 -1.74 -14.49 -14.26
C VAL A 145 -1.77 -13.34 -15.27
N VAL A 146 -0.69 -13.17 -16.03
CA VAL A 146 -0.53 -12.10 -17.01
C VAL A 146 -1.55 -12.20 -18.15
N GLN A 147 -1.76 -13.40 -18.68
CA GLN A 147 -2.75 -13.63 -19.74
C GLN A 147 -4.18 -13.40 -19.25
N ARG A 148 -4.51 -13.82 -18.02
CA ARG A 148 -5.82 -13.51 -17.42
C ARG A 148 -6.03 -12.02 -17.27
N MET A 149 -5.04 -11.28 -16.75
CA MET A 149 -5.09 -9.82 -16.65
C MET A 149 -5.37 -9.17 -18.01
N ALA A 150 -4.72 -9.63 -19.09
CA ALA A 150 -4.99 -9.11 -20.43
C ALA A 150 -6.47 -9.27 -20.85
N GLY A 151 -7.07 -10.43 -20.59
CA GLY A 151 -8.48 -10.67 -20.87
C GLY A 151 -9.42 -9.85 -19.98
N VAL A 152 -9.06 -9.66 -18.71
CA VAL A 152 -9.80 -8.83 -17.76
C VAL A 152 -9.82 -7.36 -18.19
N VAL A 153 -8.69 -6.84 -18.66
CA VAL A 153 -8.61 -5.47 -19.22
C VAL A 153 -9.58 -5.29 -20.39
N ASP A 154 -9.63 -6.26 -21.30
CA ASP A 154 -10.55 -6.23 -22.44
C ASP A 154 -12.02 -6.32 -22.02
N GLN A 155 -12.34 -7.21 -21.07
CA GLN A 155 -13.69 -7.39 -20.54
C GLN A 155 -14.23 -6.12 -19.89
N HIS A 156 -13.38 -5.42 -19.12
CA HIS A 156 -13.74 -4.18 -18.43
C HIS A 156 -13.57 -2.93 -19.30
N ARG A 157 -13.07 -3.06 -20.54
CA ARG A 157 -12.70 -1.94 -21.42
C ARG A 157 -11.77 -0.94 -20.73
N ALA A 158 -10.89 -1.45 -19.87
CA ALA A 158 -9.92 -0.63 -19.15
C ALA A 158 -8.75 -0.24 -20.08
N ASN A 159 -8.05 0.83 -19.73
CA ASN A 159 -6.91 1.31 -20.51
C ASN A 159 -5.66 0.47 -20.26
N ARG A 160 -5.50 -0.06 -19.03
CA ARG A 160 -4.32 -0.82 -18.64
C ARG A 160 -4.60 -1.78 -17.49
N GLY A 161 -3.94 -2.94 -17.53
CA GLY A 161 -3.82 -3.89 -16.42
C GLY A 161 -2.44 -3.81 -15.80
N ILE A 162 -2.37 -3.79 -14.49
CA ILE A 162 -1.13 -3.71 -13.73
C ILE A 162 -1.09 -4.88 -12.75
N ILE A 163 0.00 -5.63 -12.76
CA ILE A 163 0.22 -6.68 -11.75
C ILE A 163 1.33 -6.20 -10.82
N VAL A 164 1.03 -6.10 -9.53
CA VAL A 164 1.98 -5.66 -8.50
C VAL A 164 2.30 -6.83 -7.59
N THR A 165 3.57 -7.07 -7.30
CA THR A 165 3.99 -8.23 -6.51
C THR A 165 5.18 -7.94 -5.61
N THR A 166 5.22 -8.60 -4.44
CA THR A 166 6.39 -8.64 -3.56
C THR A 166 7.48 -9.62 -4.03
N SER A 167 7.32 -10.17 -5.23
CA SER A 167 8.24 -11.09 -5.90
C SER A 167 8.70 -10.51 -7.23
N SER A 168 8.95 -11.36 -8.21
CA SER A 168 9.31 -11.05 -9.60
C SER A 168 8.44 -11.84 -10.58
N PHE A 169 8.63 -11.61 -11.87
CA PHE A 169 7.91 -12.27 -12.96
C PHE A 169 8.77 -13.35 -13.59
N THR A 170 8.14 -14.41 -14.13
CA THR A 170 8.84 -15.38 -14.96
C THR A 170 9.21 -14.77 -16.32
N ASP A 171 10.21 -15.32 -17.01
CA ASP A 171 10.63 -14.82 -18.33
C ASP A 171 9.45 -14.88 -19.33
N ALA A 172 8.69 -15.97 -19.31
CA ALA A 172 7.48 -16.12 -20.12
C ALA A 172 6.39 -15.07 -19.81
N ALA A 173 6.29 -14.61 -18.56
CA ALA A 173 5.38 -13.52 -18.18
C ALA A 173 5.87 -12.17 -18.75
N GLU A 174 7.17 -11.90 -18.69
CA GLU A 174 7.79 -10.72 -19.31
C GLU A 174 7.65 -10.72 -20.83
N ASP A 175 7.80 -11.88 -21.48
CA ASP A 175 7.61 -12.02 -22.92
C ASP A 175 6.19 -11.60 -23.34
N VAL A 176 5.16 -12.07 -22.62
CA VAL A 176 3.77 -11.65 -22.89
C VAL A 176 3.62 -10.14 -22.69
N ARG A 177 4.13 -9.56 -21.60
CA ARG A 177 4.05 -8.11 -21.37
C ARG A 177 4.70 -7.32 -22.51
N ARG A 178 5.84 -7.77 -23.03
CA ARG A 178 6.55 -7.12 -24.16
C ARG A 178 5.74 -7.13 -25.45
N THR A 179 4.86 -8.10 -25.66
CA THR A 179 3.94 -8.11 -26.81
C THR A 179 2.77 -7.13 -26.66
N MET A 180 2.45 -6.68 -25.44
CA MET A 180 1.30 -5.81 -25.15
C MET A 180 1.67 -4.64 -24.22
N PRO A 181 2.72 -3.84 -24.52
CA PRO A 181 3.29 -2.87 -23.57
C PRO A 181 2.34 -1.70 -23.25
N HIS A 182 1.39 -1.40 -24.13
CA HIS A 182 0.38 -0.38 -23.87
C HIS A 182 -0.71 -0.86 -22.91
N LYS A 183 -1.00 -2.16 -22.92
CA LYS A 183 -2.08 -2.81 -22.17
C LYS A 183 -1.64 -3.33 -20.80
N LEU A 184 -0.41 -3.83 -20.69
CA LEU A 184 0.10 -4.48 -19.47
C LEU A 184 1.32 -3.76 -18.91
N ALA A 185 1.32 -3.52 -17.61
CA ALA A 185 2.47 -3.07 -16.85
C ALA A 185 2.71 -3.94 -15.62
N PHE A 186 3.95 -4.02 -15.17
CA PHE A 186 4.36 -4.78 -14.00
C PHE A 186 4.90 -3.83 -12.93
N GLY A 187 4.60 -4.15 -11.67
CA GLY A 187 5.22 -3.58 -10.48
C GLY A 187 5.89 -4.69 -9.68
N PRO A 188 7.09 -5.17 -10.08
CA PRO A 188 7.85 -6.12 -9.30
C PRO A 188 8.32 -5.49 -7.98
N TYR A 189 8.84 -6.33 -7.08
CA TYR A 189 9.29 -5.88 -5.75
C TYR A 189 10.29 -4.71 -5.79
N ILE A 190 11.17 -4.67 -6.78
CA ILE A 190 12.17 -3.60 -6.94
C ILE A 190 11.46 -2.25 -7.18
N ASP A 191 10.58 -2.19 -8.16
CA ASP A 191 9.82 -0.98 -8.50
C ASP A 191 8.89 -0.58 -7.36
N LEU A 192 8.22 -1.55 -6.75
CA LEU A 192 7.36 -1.34 -5.59
C LEU A 192 8.14 -0.69 -4.43
N SER A 193 9.33 -1.20 -4.10
CA SER A 193 10.19 -0.65 -3.04
C SER A 193 10.60 0.79 -3.38
N GLN A 194 10.93 1.05 -4.64
CA GLN A 194 11.28 2.37 -5.13
C GLN A 194 10.09 3.36 -5.01
N TRP A 195 8.86 2.94 -5.34
CA TRP A 195 7.67 3.78 -5.20
C TRP A 195 7.41 4.20 -3.74
N VAL A 196 7.62 3.28 -2.78
CA VAL A 196 7.51 3.57 -1.34
C VAL A 196 8.54 4.62 -0.92
N VAL A 197 9.79 4.48 -1.37
CA VAL A 197 10.87 5.45 -1.10
C VAL A 197 10.54 6.82 -1.68
N GLU A 198 10.05 6.89 -2.93
CA GLU A 198 9.69 8.15 -3.59
C GLU A 198 8.52 8.86 -2.90
N ILE A 199 7.51 8.12 -2.43
CA ILE A 199 6.41 8.67 -1.64
C ILE A 199 6.95 9.22 -0.33
N HIS A 200 7.79 8.47 0.38
CA HIS A 200 8.40 8.93 1.63
C HIS A 200 9.17 10.24 1.43
N GLN A 201 10.03 10.33 0.41
CA GLN A 201 10.79 11.54 0.10
C GLN A 201 9.89 12.74 -0.20
N ARG A 202 8.82 12.55 -1.00
CA ARG A 202 7.82 13.59 -1.26
C ARG A 202 7.11 14.05 0.00
N ASN A 203 6.78 13.14 0.90
CA ASN A 203 6.13 13.46 2.18
C ASN A 203 7.06 14.25 3.12
N GLN A 204 8.38 14.04 3.06
CA GLN A 204 9.35 14.88 3.77
C GLN A 204 9.45 16.28 3.17
N ALA A 205 9.53 16.41 1.84
CA ALA A 205 9.64 17.71 1.18
C ALA A 205 8.43 18.63 1.46
N LYS A 206 7.22 18.08 1.55
CA LYS A 206 6.02 18.83 1.94
C LYS A 206 6.10 19.40 3.37
N LYS A 207 6.76 18.68 4.31
CA LYS A 207 6.92 19.12 5.71
C LYS A 207 7.89 20.29 5.85
N SER A 208 8.89 20.41 4.97
CA SER A 208 9.83 21.53 4.99
C SER A 208 9.27 22.84 4.43
N ASN A 209 8.15 22.77 3.70
CA ASN A 209 7.50 23.92 3.06
C ASN A 209 6.25 24.43 3.82
N THR A 210 5.94 23.87 4.99
CA THR A 210 4.83 24.27 5.88
C THR A 210 5.40 24.73 7.21
#